data_AF-A0A960I617-F1
#
_entry.id   AF-A0A960I617-F1
#
_cell.length_a   1.000
_cell.length_b   1.000
_cell.length_c   1.000
_cell.angle_alpha   90.00
_cell.angle_beta   90.00
_cell.angle_gamma   90.00
#
_symmetry.space_group_name_H-M   'P 1'
#
loop_
_entity.id
_entity.type
_entity.pdbx_description
1 polymer ?
#
loop_
_entity_poly.entity_id
_entity_poly.type
_entity_poly.pdbx_seq_one_letter_code
_entity_poly.pdbx_strand_id
1 'polypeptide(L)'
;MTAQVSDVVLAAFAPGPVRLDGVSRLHAPAAGWTLDWRVRADDRWRDPAEEVAVRRHGLVGGVGVETALRVPSGDALVRCWVAPHGAGSLAVFEVENDSPVPFVIAVRLHAPGHALEADGTAVRLDGRTGLWSARPPRETTPTADGGIELAWPVPHRTTLRLLLPTHPLTSDAAPATVPGLDDAATGWRTITDRGLRFELPEAGLSDLVAAAVRRTLVAAVEVEAQSSSGGVEAPVEELARLAIGLAGAGHHDAAVRLVAVALDRLGPDGAVVGEGLSSVGALAAAIGRIAATGADPDLAAALTEPSIALAEHLAAAGAKGRGRRRRDNDPNPWLIPGLDGAALTLERAGDPGAARARAVVPSGDATELDAAALVRSWWRDELLVEPSSSISSSSAVSGVAAADVLDAIAKICVRERADGLELVPGMADHWVGAPLEVYDQPTRHGKLSWAVRWHGERPALLWELDTGGRPDPPGGVALRIPALDPTWSDRRPRGEALLGAVADARLEPAPLRRGDETPTAPLEGESFS
;
A
#
# COMPACT_ATOMS: atom_id res chain seq x y z
N MET A 1 29.91 1.55 4.53
CA MET A 1 28.91 0.60 5.03
C MET A 1 27.87 0.44 3.95
N THR A 2 27.93 -0.69 3.27
CA THR A 2 27.16 -1.05 2.08
C THR A 2 25.75 -1.48 2.54
N ALA A 3 24.71 -0.76 2.11
CA ALA A 3 23.33 -1.06 2.47
C ALA A 3 22.89 -2.39 1.83
N GLN A 4 22.43 -3.33 2.65
CA GLN A 4 21.87 -4.61 2.20
C GLN A 4 20.40 -4.45 1.78
N VAL A 5 20.16 -4.82 0.53
CA VAL A 5 18.95 -5.39 -0.12
C VAL A 5 17.61 -5.14 0.57
N SER A 6 16.82 -4.23 -0.01
CA SER A 6 15.36 -4.18 0.13
C SER A 6 14.73 -4.28 -1.26
N ASP A 7 13.89 -5.30 -1.44
CA ASP A 7 13.17 -5.57 -2.69
C ASP A 7 12.11 -4.49 -2.90
N VAL A 8 12.08 -3.88 -4.10
CA VAL A 8 11.03 -2.94 -4.48
C VAL A 8 10.05 -3.63 -5.41
N VAL A 9 8.78 -3.67 -5.01
CA VAL A 9 7.70 -4.13 -5.88
C VAL A 9 7.32 -2.99 -6.83
N LEU A 10 7.47 -3.22 -8.13
CA LEU A 10 6.91 -2.36 -9.17
C LEU A 10 5.46 -2.77 -9.40
N ALA A 11 4.55 -1.81 -9.28
CA ALA A 11 3.13 -2.07 -9.21
C ALA A 11 2.56 -2.54 -10.56
N ALA A 12 1.90 -3.71 -10.59
CA ALA A 12 1.31 -4.26 -11.81
C ALA A 12 -0.18 -3.92 -11.96
N PHE A 13 -0.62 -3.75 -13.20
CA PHE A 13 -2.03 -3.55 -13.59
C PHE A 13 -2.74 -4.90 -13.88
N ALA A 14 -2.04 -6.02 -13.70
CA ALA A 14 -2.42 -7.37 -14.12
C ALA A 14 -1.68 -8.41 -13.24
N PRO A 15 -2.04 -9.71 -13.26
CA PRO A 15 -1.38 -10.72 -12.45
C PRO A 15 0.15 -10.77 -12.69
N GLY A 16 0.92 -10.69 -11.58
CA GLY A 16 2.38 -10.83 -11.55
C GLY A 16 3.14 -9.50 -11.45
N PRO A 17 3.59 -9.08 -10.24
CA PRO A 17 4.43 -7.90 -10.14
C PRO A 17 5.85 -8.17 -10.62
N VAL A 18 6.46 -7.11 -11.14
CA VAL A 18 7.89 -7.08 -11.35
C VAL A 18 8.53 -6.63 -10.05
N ARG A 19 9.46 -7.43 -9.54
CA ARG A 19 10.23 -7.12 -8.34
C ARG A 19 11.61 -6.62 -8.77
N LEU A 20 12.12 -5.64 -8.06
CA LEU A 20 13.51 -5.23 -8.15
C LEU A 20 14.24 -5.81 -6.94
N ASP A 21 15.13 -6.77 -7.17
CA ASP A 21 16.00 -7.35 -6.16
C ASP A 21 17.31 -6.54 -6.11
N GLY A 22 17.69 -6.08 -4.92
CA GLY A 22 18.86 -5.23 -4.74
C GLY A 22 18.76 -3.89 -5.48
N VAL A 23 19.74 -3.60 -6.34
CA VAL A 23 19.88 -2.29 -7.02
C VAL A 23 19.57 -2.33 -8.52
N SER A 24 19.48 -3.51 -9.13
CA SER A 24 19.47 -3.63 -10.60
C SER A 24 18.75 -4.84 -11.18
N ARG A 25 18.49 -5.88 -10.38
CA ARG A 25 17.91 -7.13 -10.88
C ARG A 25 16.40 -7.05 -10.89
N LEU A 26 15.78 -7.18 -12.06
CA LEU A 26 14.34 -7.32 -12.18
C LEU A 26 13.94 -8.79 -12.21
N HIS A 27 12.85 -9.14 -11.54
CA HIS A 27 12.28 -10.48 -11.51
C HIS A 27 10.78 -10.42 -11.78
N ALA A 28 10.29 -11.17 -12.77
CA ALA A 28 8.86 -11.33 -13.04
C ALA A 28 8.47 -12.81 -12.87
N PRO A 29 8.03 -13.23 -11.67
CA PRO A 29 7.75 -14.62 -11.37
C PRO A 29 6.68 -15.22 -12.30
N ALA A 30 5.63 -14.45 -12.59
CA ALA A 30 4.52 -14.92 -13.42
C ALA A 30 4.90 -15.13 -14.89
N ALA A 31 5.88 -14.36 -15.39
CA ALA A 31 6.42 -14.51 -16.75
C ALA A 31 7.65 -15.44 -16.81
N GLY A 32 8.18 -15.88 -15.66
CA GLY A 32 9.30 -16.82 -15.59
C GLY A 32 10.65 -16.26 -16.01
N TRP A 33 10.89 -14.95 -15.87
CA TRP A 33 12.18 -14.33 -16.23
C TRP A 33 12.78 -13.45 -15.14
N THR A 34 14.11 -13.38 -15.18
CA THR A 34 14.96 -12.41 -14.50
C THR A 34 15.75 -11.59 -15.50
N LEU A 35 15.94 -10.31 -15.21
CA LEU A 35 16.75 -9.39 -16.00
C LEU A 35 17.79 -8.72 -15.12
N ASP A 36 19.05 -8.87 -15.50
CA ASP A 36 20.19 -8.11 -14.97
C ASP A 36 20.80 -7.23 -16.06
N TRP A 37 21.59 -6.23 -15.67
CA TRP A 37 22.24 -5.36 -16.63
C TRP A 37 23.60 -4.87 -16.17
N ARG A 38 24.47 -4.56 -17.12
CA ARG A 38 25.81 -4.00 -16.91
C ARG A 38 26.18 -3.03 -18.01
N VAL A 39 27.00 -2.04 -17.71
CA VAL A 39 27.43 -1.01 -18.66
C VAL A 39 28.92 -1.11 -18.92
N ARG A 40 29.33 -0.97 -20.18
CA ARG A 40 30.72 -0.74 -20.56
C ARG A 40 30.87 0.67 -21.11
N ALA A 41 31.54 1.51 -20.34
CA ALA A 41 31.92 2.87 -20.73
C ALA A 41 33.45 2.95 -20.69
N ASP A 42 34.06 3.10 -21.87
CA ASP A 42 35.51 3.19 -22.09
C ASP A 42 36.31 1.92 -21.76
N ASP A 43 36.64 1.71 -20.48
CA ASP A 43 37.74 0.86 -20.01
C ASP A 43 37.34 -0.56 -19.61
N ARG A 44 36.16 -0.73 -18.98
CA ARG A 44 35.70 -2.01 -18.43
C ARG A 44 34.18 -2.13 -18.35
N TRP A 45 33.70 -3.34 -18.14
CA TRP A 45 32.33 -3.61 -17.70
C TRP A 45 32.14 -3.19 -16.24
N ARG A 46 30.97 -2.60 -15.95
CA ARG A 46 30.53 -2.14 -14.63
C ARG A 46 29.17 -2.78 -14.36
N ASP A 47 29.10 -3.59 -13.31
CA ASP A 47 27.86 -4.22 -12.86
C ASP A 47 27.31 -3.41 -11.67
N PRO A 48 26.12 -2.81 -11.76
CA PRO A 48 25.52 -2.09 -10.65
C PRO A 48 25.41 -2.91 -9.36
N ALA A 49 25.32 -4.24 -9.41
CA ALA A 49 25.30 -5.09 -8.23
C ALA A 49 26.66 -5.17 -7.50
N GLU A 50 27.76 -4.88 -8.19
CA GLU A 50 29.13 -4.96 -7.67
C GLU A 50 29.76 -3.57 -7.41
N GLU A 51 29.13 -2.50 -7.91
CA GLU A 51 29.68 -1.15 -7.86
C GLU A 51 29.26 -0.39 -6.59
N VAL A 52 30.19 0.38 -6.02
CA VAL A 52 29.93 1.21 -4.83
C VAL A 52 29.20 2.51 -5.18
N ALA A 53 29.42 3.04 -6.39
CA ALA A 53 28.91 4.35 -6.82
C ALA A 53 27.57 4.23 -7.58
N VAL A 54 26.59 3.55 -6.97
CA VAL A 54 25.23 3.37 -7.49
C VAL A 54 24.25 4.14 -6.62
N ARG A 55 23.41 4.97 -7.23
CA ARG A 55 22.35 5.72 -6.54
C ARG A 55 20.99 5.24 -7.02
N ARG A 56 20.02 5.15 -6.10
CA ARG A 56 18.66 4.73 -6.41
C ARG A 56 17.67 5.78 -5.92
N HIS A 57 16.68 6.12 -6.75
CA HIS A 57 15.60 7.02 -6.37
C HIS A 57 14.25 6.46 -6.86
N GLY A 58 13.20 6.70 -6.08
CA GLY A 58 11.84 6.44 -6.55
C GLY A 58 11.45 7.43 -7.65
N LEU A 59 10.75 6.95 -8.68
CA LEU A 59 10.24 7.80 -9.74
C LEU A 59 8.95 8.53 -9.31
N VAL A 60 8.58 9.54 -10.08
CA VAL A 60 7.39 10.39 -9.86
C VAL A 60 6.15 9.54 -9.52
N GLY A 61 5.49 9.88 -8.41
CA GLY A 61 4.28 9.15 -7.96
C GLY A 61 4.55 7.75 -7.41
N GLY A 62 5.81 7.34 -7.23
CA GLY A 62 6.18 6.04 -6.68
C GLY A 62 5.82 4.85 -7.57
N VAL A 63 5.75 5.06 -8.88
CA VAL A 63 5.31 4.06 -9.89
C VAL A 63 6.46 3.30 -10.54
N GLY A 64 7.68 3.66 -10.18
CA GLY A 64 8.90 3.14 -10.79
C GLY A 64 10.13 3.49 -9.97
N VAL A 65 11.28 3.05 -10.47
CA VAL A 65 12.60 3.23 -9.85
C VAL A 65 13.60 3.70 -10.88
N GLU A 66 14.46 4.62 -10.48
CA GLU A 66 15.65 5.01 -11.23
C GLU A 66 16.90 4.51 -10.50
N THR A 67 17.75 3.80 -11.24
CA THR A 67 19.10 3.43 -10.83
C THR A 67 20.11 4.23 -11.66
N ALA A 68 20.86 5.11 -11.01
CA ALA A 68 21.94 5.88 -11.61
C ALA A 68 23.29 5.21 -11.31
N LEU A 69 23.90 4.61 -12.33
CA LEU A 69 25.23 4.01 -12.27
C LEU A 69 26.28 5.00 -12.78
N ARG A 70 27.27 5.32 -11.93
CA ARG A 70 28.37 6.21 -12.32
C ARG A 70 29.21 5.57 -13.43
N VAL A 71 29.40 6.31 -14.52
CA VAL A 71 30.31 5.99 -15.63
C VAL A 71 31.34 7.11 -15.80
N PRO A 72 32.43 6.93 -16.58
CA PRO A 72 33.32 8.03 -16.89
C PRO A 72 32.56 9.25 -17.42
N SER A 73 32.80 10.40 -16.79
CA SER A 73 32.26 11.71 -17.18
C SER A 73 30.73 11.89 -17.11
N GLY A 74 29.98 11.00 -16.46
CA GLY A 74 28.52 11.16 -16.31
C GLY A 74 27.85 9.99 -15.60
N ASP A 75 26.58 9.72 -15.92
CA ASP A 75 25.82 8.60 -15.36
C ASP A 75 25.10 7.81 -16.46
N ALA A 76 24.96 6.50 -16.25
CA ALA A 76 24.00 5.68 -16.96
C ALA A 76 22.73 5.60 -16.11
N LEU A 77 21.64 6.18 -16.59
CA LEU A 77 20.37 6.23 -15.87
C LEU A 77 19.48 5.10 -16.38
N VAL A 78 19.10 4.19 -15.49
CA VAL A 78 18.18 3.09 -15.79
C VAL A 78 16.87 3.33 -15.06
N ARG A 79 15.77 3.47 -15.81
CA ARG A 79 14.42 3.65 -15.27
C ARG A 79 13.58 2.42 -15.53
N CYS A 80 12.92 1.93 -14.48
CA CYS A 80 12.03 0.78 -14.55
C CYS A 80 10.65 1.15 -14.00
N TRP A 81 9.61 0.88 -14.76
CA TRP A 81 8.21 0.99 -14.32
C TRP A 81 7.35 -0.06 -15.01
N VAL A 82 6.10 -0.20 -14.59
CA VAL A 82 5.14 -1.10 -15.24
C VAL A 82 4.05 -0.27 -15.91
N ALA A 83 3.69 -0.64 -17.14
CA ALA A 83 2.66 0.00 -17.92
C ALA A 83 1.58 -1.01 -18.34
N PRO A 84 0.30 -0.60 -18.41
CA PRO A 84 -0.77 -1.47 -18.90
C PRO A 84 -0.59 -1.76 -20.40
N HIS A 85 -0.95 -2.97 -20.82
CA HIS A 85 -0.89 -3.39 -22.23
C HIS A 85 -1.96 -4.45 -22.53
N GLY A 86 -2.99 -4.07 -23.28
CA GLY A 86 -4.13 -4.96 -23.56
C GLY A 86 -4.83 -5.37 -22.27
N ALA A 87 -5.07 -6.67 -22.10
CA ALA A 87 -5.57 -7.25 -20.84
C ALA A 87 -4.46 -7.48 -19.79
N GLY A 88 -3.22 -7.09 -20.12
CA GLY A 88 -2.03 -7.37 -19.33
C GLY A 88 -1.20 -6.14 -18.99
N SER A 89 0.09 -6.36 -18.72
CA SER A 89 1.06 -5.30 -18.42
C SER A 89 2.48 -5.66 -18.84
N LEU A 90 3.28 -4.62 -19.07
CA LEU A 90 4.68 -4.71 -19.48
C LEU A 90 5.56 -4.00 -18.45
N ALA A 91 6.68 -4.64 -18.10
CA ALA A 91 7.81 -3.95 -17.51
C ALA A 91 8.48 -3.11 -18.60
N VAL A 92 8.65 -1.83 -18.35
CA VAL A 92 9.41 -0.93 -19.21
C VAL A 92 10.76 -0.73 -18.56
N PHE A 93 11.82 -1.04 -19.30
CA PHE A 93 13.21 -0.84 -18.90
C PHE A 93 13.83 0.17 -19.86
N GLU A 94 14.08 1.38 -19.36
CA GLU A 94 14.71 2.45 -20.13
C GLU A 94 16.13 2.72 -19.66
N VAL A 95 17.01 2.96 -20.62
CA VAL A 95 18.40 3.33 -20.38
C VAL A 95 18.66 4.65 -21.09
N GLU A 96 19.01 5.67 -20.32
CA GLU A 96 19.44 6.97 -20.81
C GLU A 96 20.95 7.14 -20.58
N ASN A 97 21.62 7.68 -21.60
CA ASN A 97 23.02 8.08 -21.47
C ASN A 97 23.15 9.56 -21.10
N ASP A 98 23.35 9.81 -19.80
CA ASP A 98 23.69 11.11 -19.22
C ASP A 98 25.21 11.26 -18.99
N SER A 99 26.00 10.76 -19.95
CA SER A 99 27.43 11.00 -20.09
C SER A 99 27.70 11.57 -21.48
N PRO A 100 28.68 12.49 -21.65
CA PRO A 100 29.05 13.01 -22.96
C PRO A 100 29.66 11.95 -23.89
N VAL A 101 29.98 10.76 -23.38
CA VAL A 101 30.62 9.67 -24.12
C VAL A 101 29.64 8.51 -24.34
N PRO A 102 29.57 7.90 -25.55
CA PRO A 102 28.75 6.72 -25.77
C PRO A 102 29.22 5.54 -24.90
N PHE A 103 28.28 4.75 -24.40
CA PHE A 103 28.56 3.49 -23.73
C PHE A 103 27.79 2.33 -24.36
N VAL A 104 28.11 1.11 -23.95
CA VAL A 104 27.33 -0.09 -24.31
C VAL A 104 26.60 -0.58 -23.06
N ILE A 105 25.28 -0.76 -23.16
CA ILE A 105 24.50 -1.49 -22.16
C ILE A 105 24.42 -2.95 -22.61
N ALA A 106 24.70 -3.88 -21.69
CA ALA A 106 24.37 -5.29 -21.85
C ALA A 106 23.28 -5.67 -20.86
N VAL A 107 22.24 -6.31 -21.35
CA VAL A 107 21.12 -6.83 -20.57
C VAL A 107 21.16 -8.35 -20.65
N ARG A 108 21.17 -9.01 -19.49
CA ARG A 108 21.10 -10.45 -19.37
C ARG A 108 19.69 -10.85 -19.01
N LEU A 109 19.02 -11.53 -19.93
CA LEU A 109 17.72 -12.15 -19.71
C LEU A 109 17.96 -13.62 -19.38
N HIS A 110 17.45 -14.08 -18.25
CA HIS A 110 17.54 -15.46 -17.81
C HIS A 110 16.14 -15.98 -17.50
N ALA A 111 15.82 -17.16 -18.00
CA ALA A 111 14.51 -17.79 -17.84
C ALA A 111 14.70 -19.29 -17.68
N PRO A 112 14.90 -19.78 -16.44
CA PRO A 112 15.31 -21.15 -16.21
C PRO A 112 14.22 -22.12 -16.65
N GLY A 113 14.61 -23.16 -17.40
CA GLY A 113 13.69 -24.15 -17.96
C GLY A 113 13.04 -23.75 -19.29
N HIS A 114 13.35 -22.56 -19.81
CA HIS A 114 12.82 -22.03 -21.06
C HIS A 114 13.93 -21.80 -22.09
N ALA A 115 13.64 -22.03 -23.37
CA ALA A 115 14.54 -21.72 -24.47
C ALA A 115 14.46 -20.22 -24.82
N LEU A 116 15.61 -19.56 -24.89
CA LEU A 116 15.75 -18.15 -25.27
C LEU A 116 16.39 -18.00 -26.65
N GLU A 117 15.71 -17.30 -27.56
CA GLU A 117 16.18 -17.07 -28.92
C GLU A 117 16.03 -15.60 -29.33
N ALA A 118 17.12 -14.95 -29.74
CA ALA A 118 17.04 -13.59 -30.28
C ALA A 118 16.59 -13.61 -31.74
N ASP A 119 15.54 -12.84 -32.05
CA ASP A 119 14.95 -12.70 -33.38
C ASP A 119 14.78 -11.20 -33.70
N GLY A 120 15.81 -10.62 -34.33
CA GLY A 120 15.84 -9.22 -34.70
C GLY A 120 15.63 -8.28 -33.50
N THR A 121 14.47 -7.64 -33.44
CA THR A 121 14.09 -6.69 -32.38
C THR A 121 13.41 -7.35 -31.18
N ALA A 122 13.25 -8.66 -31.17
CA ALA A 122 12.61 -9.42 -30.10
C ALA A 122 13.51 -10.53 -29.56
N VAL A 123 13.23 -10.97 -28.34
CA VAL A 123 13.72 -12.25 -27.79
C VAL A 123 12.52 -13.13 -27.51
N ARG A 124 12.59 -14.36 -28.00
CA ARG A 124 11.59 -15.40 -27.81
C ARG A 124 11.92 -16.24 -26.59
N LEU A 125 10.89 -16.58 -25.83
CA LEU A 125 10.85 -17.49 -24.68
C LEU A 125 9.89 -18.63 -25.05
N ASP A 126 10.41 -19.82 -25.33
CA ASP A 126 9.64 -20.97 -25.83
C ASP A 126 8.68 -20.61 -26.99
N GLY A 127 9.17 -19.79 -27.93
CA GLY A 127 8.42 -19.31 -29.10
C GLY A 127 7.49 -18.11 -28.85
N ARG A 128 7.17 -17.79 -27.59
CA ARG A 128 6.44 -16.57 -27.20
C ARG A 128 7.40 -15.40 -27.04
N THR A 129 6.92 -14.18 -27.01
CA THR A 129 7.81 -13.03 -26.81
C THR A 129 8.17 -12.84 -25.34
N GLY A 130 9.46 -12.79 -25.01
CA GLY A 130 9.98 -12.47 -23.67
C GLY A 130 10.53 -11.04 -23.55
N LEU A 131 10.96 -10.43 -24.65
CA LEU A 131 11.46 -9.05 -24.68
C LEU A 131 11.23 -8.43 -26.06
N TRP A 132 10.81 -7.17 -26.11
CA TRP A 132 10.90 -6.32 -27.30
C TRP A 132 11.90 -5.19 -27.10
N SER A 133 12.52 -4.78 -28.19
CA SER A 133 13.42 -3.64 -28.29
C SER A 133 13.07 -2.82 -29.54
N ALA A 134 13.32 -1.51 -29.53
CA ALA A 134 13.05 -0.69 -30.71
C ALA A 134 14.04 -0.94 -31.87
N ARG A 135 15.19 -1.56 -31.59
CA ARG A 135 16.27 -1.85 -32.53
C ARG A 135 16.99 -3.12 -32.10
N PRO A 136 17.49 -3.94 -33.05
CA PRO A 136 18.16 -5.19 -32.71
C PRO A 136 19.41 -4.94 -31.85
N PRO A 137 19.74 -5.86 -30.93
CA PRO A 137 21.02 -5.84 -30.24
C PRO A 137 22.16 -5.94 -31.26
N ARG A 138 23.29 -5.29 -30.96
CA ARG A 138 24.50 -5.37 -31.78
C ARG A 138 25.22 -6.70 -31.57
N GLU A 139 25.21 -7.20 -30.35
CA GLU A 139 25.81 -8.48 -29.96
C GLU A 139 24.80 -9.25 -29.11
N THR A 140 24.74 -10.55 -29.38
CA THR A 140 23.90 -11.50 -28.66
C THR A 140 24.77 -12.68 -28.28
N THR A 141 24.87 -12.98 -26.99
CA THR A 141 25.76 -14.03 -26.46
C THR A 141 24.97 -14.94 -25.52
N PRO A 142 24.87 -16.25 -25.79
CA PRO A 142 24.32 -17.20 -24.82
C PRO A 142 25.15 -17.20 -23.54
N THR A 143 24.51 -17.27 -22.39
CA THR A 143 25.20 -17.35 -21.09
C THR A 143 25.28 -18.80 -20.60
N ALA A 144 26.28 -19.12 -19.78
CA ALA A 144 26.55 -20.48 -19.34
C ALA A 144 25.42 -21.10 -18.48
N ASP A 145 24.62 -20.25 -17.85
CA ASP A 145 23.44 -20.59 -17.06
C ASP A 145 22.16 -20.75 -17.91
N GLY A 146 22.27 -20.71 -19.24
CA GLY A 146 21.13 -20.88 -20.15
C GLY A 146 20.32 -19.60 -20.43
N GLY A 147 20.80 -18.45 -19.96
CA GLY A 147 20.30 -17.14 -20.35
C GLY A 147 20.86 -16.63 -21.69
N ILE A 148 20.53 -15.37 -22.00
CA ILE A 148 21.05 -14.65 -23.15
C ILE A 148 21.45 -13.23 -22.74
N GLU A 149 22.63 -12.79 -23.16
CA GLU A 149 23.11 -11.42 -22.97
C GLU A 149 23.05 -10.65 -24.28
N LEU A 150 22.40 -9.49 -24.26
CA LEU A 150 22.07 -8.67 -25.41
C LEU A 150 22.70 -7.29 -25.22
N ALA A 151 23.49 -6.81 -26.18
CA ALA A 151 24.23 -5.56 -26.04
C ALA A 151 23.83 -4.49 -27.06
N TRP A 152 23.59 -3.26 -26.59
CA TRP A 152 23.26 -2.11 -27.43
C TRP A 152 24.22 -0.93 -27.17
N PRO A 153 24.71 -0.26 -28.21
CA PRO A 153 25.37 1.04 -28.04
C PRO A 153 24.34 2.11 -27.71
N VAL A 154 24.58 2.91 -26.66
CA VAL A 154 23.75 4.04 -26.24
C VAL A 154 24.54 5.34 -26.40
N PRO A 155 24.40 6.05 -27.54
CA PRO A 155 25.02 7.37 -27.74
C PRO A 155 24.58 8.42 -26.71
N HIS A 156 25.36 9.49 -26.57
CA HIS A 156 25.02 10.62 -25.71
C HIS A 156 23.62 11.16 -26.03
N ARG A 157 22.80 11.41 -25.00
CA ARG A 157 21.40 11.90 -25.11
C ARG A 157 20.49 11.00 -25.94
N THR A 158 20.76 9.69 -25.95
CA THR A 158 19.84 8.72 -26.52
C THR A 158 19.28 7.83 -25.43
N THR A 159 18.05 7.35 -25.67
CA THR A 159 17.35 6.42 -24.79
C THR A 159 17.16 5.10 -25.51
N LEU A 160 17.52 4.00 -24.84
CA LEU A 160 17.11 2.65 -25.23
C LEU A 160 15.91 2.26 -24.38
N ARG A 161 14.84 1.77 -25.01
CA ARG A 161 13.68 1.21 -24.33
C ARG A 161 13.56 -0.27 -24.65
N LEU A 162 13.43 -1.08 -23.60
CA LEU A 162 13.11 -2.50 -23.65
C LEU A 162 11.76 -2.72 -22.98
N LEU A 163 10.98 -3.65 -23.51
CA LEU A 163 9.65 -3.97 -23.02
C LEU A 163 9.60 -5.46 -22.72
N LEU A 164 9.22 -5.82 -21.50
CA LEU A 164 9.17 -7.21 -21.04
C LEU A 164 7.77 -7.54 -20.52
N PRO A 165 7.13 -8.62 -20.98
CA PRO A 165 5.86 -9.06 -20.40
C PRO A 165 5.96 -9.36 -18.91
N THR A 166 4.99 -8.90 -18.12
CA THR A 166 4.91 -9.25 -16.68
C THR A 166 4.28 -10.62 -16.42
N HIS A 167 3.58 -11.15 -17.42
CA HIS A 167 3.00 -12.49 -17.49
C HIS A 167 2.97 -12.93 -18.97
N PRO A 168 2.72 -14.22 -19.27
CA PRO A 168 2.56 -14.69 -20.64
C PRO A 168 1.44 -13.95 -21.36
N LEU A 169 1.75 -13.25 -22.44
CA LEU A 169 0.74 -12.53 -23.22
C LEU A 169 -0.04 -13.46 -24.16
N THR A 170 -1.22 -12.99 -24.57
CA THR A 170 -2.06 -13.64 -25.59
C THR A 170 -1.64 -13.30 -27.02
N SER A 171 -0.81 -12.26 -27.20
CA SER A 171 -0.28 -11.81 -28.50
C SER A 171 1.21 -11.55 -28.42
N ASP A 172 1.92 -11.92 -29.48
CA ASP A 172 3.37 -11.69 -29.64
C ASP A 172 3.71 -10.42 -30.43
N ALA A 173 2.70 -9.68 -30.90
CA ALA A 173 2.93 -8.46 -31.65
C ALA A 173 3.55 -7.37 -30.75
N ALA A 174 4.58 -6.70 -31.25
CA ALA A 174 5.16 -5.56 -30.54
C ALA A 174 4.09 -4.48 -30.32
N PRO A 175 3.99 -3.91 -29.11
CA PRO A 175 3.03 -2.85 -28.84
C PRO A 175 3.32 -1.63 -29.70
N ALA A 176 2.29 -1.10 -30.38
CA ALA A 176 2.42 0.13 -31.15
C ALA A 176 2.72 1.35 -30.28
N THR A 177 2.15 1.37 -29.06
CA THR A 177 2.40 2.39 -28.04
C THR A 177 2.44 1.74 -26.67
N VAL A 178 3.28 2.28 -25.79
CA VAL A 178 3.34 1.94 -24.37
C VAL A 178 3.35 3.24 -23.58
N PRO A 179 2.47 3.39 -22.57
CA PRO A 179 2.43 4.58 -21.72
C PRO A 179 3.81 4.97 -21.20
N GLY A 180 4.12 6.27 -21.26
CA GLY A 180 5.33 6.81 -20.66
C GLY A 180 5.28 6.77 -19.14
N LEU A 181 6.38 7.13 -18.49
CA LEU A 181 6.45 7.20 -17.03
C LEU A 181 5.42 8.17 -16.45
N ASP A 182 5.27 9.35 -17.05
CA ASP A 182 4.31 10.37 -16.57
C ASP A 182 2.84 9.93 -16.74
N ASP A 183 2.54 9.20 -17.82
CA ASP A 183 1.22 8.60 -18.04
C ASP A 183 0.93 7.54 -16.97
N ALA A 184 1.91 6.67 -16.69
CA ALA A 184 1.80 5.67 -15.62
C ALA A 184 1.61 6.32 -14.24
N ALA A 185 2.37 7.38 -13.95
CA ALA A 185 2.23 8.17 -12.73
C ALA A 185 0.84 8.79 -12.61
N THR A 186 0.33 9.37 -13.69
CA THR A 186 -1.01 9.95 -13.75
C THR A 186 -2.11 8.91 -13.58
N GLY A 187 -1.94 7.73 -14.18
CA GLY A 187 -2.86 6.60 -14.00
C GLY A 187 -2.93 6.14 -12.54
N TRP A 188 -1.78 6.01 -11.88
CA TRP A 188 -1.73 5.65 -10.46
C TRP A 188 -2.33 6.72 -9.55
N ARG A 189 -2.05 8.00 -9.78
CA ARG A 189 -2.72 9.10 -9.04
C ARG A 189 -4.22 9.03 -9.21
N THR A 190 -4.70 8.81 -10.43
CA THR A 190 -6.14 8.65 -10.71
C THR A 190 -6.76 7.49 -9.94
N ILE A 191 -6.00 6.43 -9.64
CA ILE A 191 -6.46 5.32 -8.82
C ILE A 191 -6.44 5.74 -7.34
N THR A 192 -5.31 6.21 -6.81
CA THR A 192 -5.15 6.54 -5.39
C THR A 192 -6.03 7.71 -4.95
N ASP A 193 -6.40 8.61 -5.86
CA ASP A 193 -7.23 9.78 -5.55
C ASP A 193 -8.74 9.47 -5.50
N ARG A 194 -9.17 8.25 -5.82
CA ARG A 194 -10.60 7.83 -5.79
C ARG A 194 -11.16 7.57 -4.40
N GLY A 195 -10.31 7.64 -3.37
CA GLY A 195 -10.63 7.21 -2.01
C GLY A 195 -10.25 8.24 -0.95
N LEU A 196 -9.92 7.74 0.24
CA LEU A 196 -9.46 8.56 1.37
C LEU A 196 -8.26 9.41 0.94
N ARG A 197 -8.37 10.72 1.10
CA ARG A 197 -7.24 11.67 0.94
C ARG A 197 -7.14 12.54 2.16
N PHE A 198 -5.94 13.02 2.45
CA PHE A 198 -5.73 13.97 3.52
C PHE A 198 -4.53 14.86 3.27
N GLU A 199 -4.61 16.04 3.86
CA GLU A 199 -3.52 17.00 4.01
C GLU A 199 -3.29 17.16 5.52
N LEU A 200 -2.23 16.53 6.01
CA LEU A 200 -1.82 16.57 7.41
C LEU A 200 -0.42 17.19 7.51
N PRO A 201 -0.03 17.75 8.67
CA PRO A 201 1.23 18.48 8.83
C PRO A 201 2.47 17.59 8.69
N GLU A 202 2.32 16.27 8.81
CA GLU A 202 3.35 15.28 8.52
C GLU A 202 3.82 15.32 7.07
N ALA A 203 5.04 15.78 6.87
CA ALA A 203 5.75 15.60 5.62
C ALA A 203 5.79 14.09 5.25
N GLY A 204 5.30 13.76 4.06
CA GLY A 204 5.37 12.41 3.48
C GLY A 204 4.24 11.46 3.89
N LEU A 205 3.31 11.83 4.76
CA LEU A 205 2.19 10.93 5.13
C LEU A 205 1.24 10.67 3.95
N SER A 206 0.97 11.68 3.13
CA SER A 206 0.17 11.50 1.90
C SER A 206 0.88 10.59 0.89
N ASP A 207 2.21 10.73 0.75
CA ASP A 207 3.02 9.85 -0.09
C ASP A 207 3.05 8.41 0.44
N LEU A 208 3.12 8.26 1.77
CA LEU A 208 3.05 6.96 2.44
C LEU A 208 1.71 6.27 2.18
N VAL A 209 0.59 6.98 2.30
CA VAL A 209 -0.73 6.39 2.04
C VAL A 209 -0.90 6.05 0.59
N ALA A 210 -0.48 6.94 -0.32
CA ALA A 210 -0.49 6.61 -1.74
C ALA A 210 0.36 5.35 -2.01
N ALA A 211 1.52 5.20 -1.38
CA ALA A 211 2.36 4.01 -1.48
C ALA A 211 1.71 2.76 -0.87
N ALA A 212 1.05 2.89 0.29
CA ALA A 212 0.36 1.81 0.95
C ALA A 212 -0.83 1.32 0.12
N VAL A 213 -1.67 2.22 -0.40
CA VAL A 213 -2.75 1.91 -1.35
C VAL A 213 -2.21 1.14 -2.56
N ARG A 214 -1.14 1.63 -3.20
CA ARG A 214 -0.52 0.94 -4.35
C ARG A 214 -0.08 -0.48 -3.99
N ARG A 215 0.64 -0.66 -2.88
CA ARG A 215 1.13 -1.97 -2.44
C ARG A 215 -0.01 -2.93 -2.11
N THR A 216 -1.05 -2.47 -1.42
CA THR A 216 -2.21 -3.28 -1.08
C THR A 216 -3.00 -3.68 -2.33
N LEU A 217 -3.17 -2.77 -3.30
CA LEU A 217 -3.82 -3.10 -4.59
C LEU A 217 -3.03 -4.13 -5.39
N VAL A 218 -1.71 -4.04 -5.41
CA VAL A 218 -0.85 -5.02 -6.09
C VAL A 218 -0.96 -6.39 -5.43
N ALA A 219 -0.89 -6.44 -4.10
CA ALA A 219 -1.07 -7.69 -3.36
C ALA A 219 -2.46 -8.29 -3.57
N ALA A 220 -3.50 -7.46 -3.66
CA ALA A 220 -4.85 -7.93 -3.97
C ALA A 220 -4.89 -8.65 -5.33
N VAL A 221 -4.32 -8.03 -6.37
CA VAL A 221 -4.23 -8.64 -7.71
C VAL A 221 -3.37 -9.91 -7.71
N GLU A 222 -2.28 -9.96 -6.94
CA GLU A 222 -1.48 -11.18 -6.79
C GLU A 222 -2.29 -12.34 -6.21
N VAL A 223 -3.07 -12.10 -5.16
CA VAL A 223 -3.86 -13.17 -4.55
C VAL A 223 -4.99 -13.63 -5.47
N GLU A 224 -5.69 -12.70 -6.14
CA GLU A 224 -6.72 -13.03 -7.15
C GLU A 224 -6.14 -13.92 -8.28
N ALA A 225 -4.90 -13.62 -8.71
CA ALA A 225 -4.19 -14.40 -9.71
C ALA A 225 -3.87 -15.83 -9.24
N GLN A 226 -3.34 -15.95 -8.01
CA GLN A 226 -2.94 -17.23 -7.42
C GLN A 226 -4.14 -18.17 -7.25
N SER A 227 -5.27 -17.64 -6.79
CA SER A 227 -6.54 -18.38 -6.69
C SER A 227 -7.03 -18.86 -8.06
N SER A 228 -6.88 -18.05 -9.11
CA SER A 228 -7.29 -18.43 -10.46
C SER A 228 -6.39 -19.51 -11.10
N SER A 229 -5.10 -19.54 -10.74
CA SER A 229 -4.12 -20.47 -11.33
C SER A 229 -3.94 -21.78 -10.55
N GLY A 230 -4.65 -21.97 -9.42
CA GLY A 230 -4.46 -23.13 -8.53
C GLY A 230 -3.10 -23.16 -7.82
N GLY A 231 -2.54 -21.98 -7.55
CA GLY A 231 -1.29 -21.82 -6.80
C GLY A 231 -1.47 -22.09 -5.30
N VAL A 232 -0.41 -21.86 -4.51
CA VAL A 232 -0.54 -21.83 -3.05
C VAL A 232 -1.42 -20.64 -2.69
N GLU A 233 -2.56 -20.91 -2.09
CA GLU A 233 -3.52 -19.88 -1.70
C GLU A 233 -3.03 -19.11 -0.47
N ALA A 234 -3.15 -17.78 -0.50
CA ALA A 234 -2.90 -16.93 0.67
C ALA A 234 -3.94 -17.20 1.77
N PRO A 235 -3.58 -17.17 3.07
CA PRO A 235 -4.53 -17.37 4.16
C PRO A 235 -5.71 -16.39 4.13
N VAL A 236 -6.89 -16.82 4.58
CA VAL A 236 -8.09 -15.96 4.64
C VAL A 236 -7.88 -14.74 5.56
N GLU A 237 -7.06 -14.87 6.61
CA GLU A 237 -6.70 -13.71 7.43
C GLU A 237 -5.96 -12.62 6.65
N GLU A 238 -5.08 -13.00 5.71
CA GLU A 238 -4.36 -12.06 4.85
C GLU A 238 -5.32 -11.38 3.86
N LEU A 239 -6.20 -12.14 3.21
CA LEU A 239 -7.28 -11.62 2.36
C LEU A 239 -8.13 -10.59 3.10
N ALA A 240 -8.53 -10.91 4.33
CA ALA A 240 -9.35 -10.04 5.15
C ALA A 240 -8.64 -8.72 5.53
N ARG A 241 -7.35 -8.78 5.89
CA ARG A 241 -6.56 -7.57 6.21
C ARG A 241 -6.40 -6.66 5.01
N LEU A 242 -6.08 -7.22 3.84
CA LEU A 242 -6.05 -6.48 2.57
C LEU A 242 -7.41 -5.82 2.28
N ALA A 243 -8.51 -6.55 2.44
CA ALA A 243 -9.86 -6.03 2.22
C ALA A 243 -10.24 -4.90 3.20
N ILE A 244 -9.88 -5.02 4.49
CA ILE A 244 -10.13 -3.98 5.50
C ILE A 244 -9.40 -2.69 5.13
N GLY A 245 -8.11 -2.77 4.80
CA GLY A 245 -7.30 -1.62 4.40
C GLY A 245 -7.84 -0.95 3.14
N LEU A 246 -8.19 -1.73 2.10
CA LEU A 246 -8.74 -1.20 0.85
C LEU A 246 -10.12 -0.57 1.04
N ALA A 247 -11.02 -1.20 1.79
CA ALA A 247 -12.32 -0.63 2.10
C ALA A 247 -12.18 0.67 2.91
N GLY A 248 -11.29 0.71 3.90
CA GLY A 248 -10.97 1.91 4.67
C GLY A 248 -10.34 3.04 3.84
N ALA A 249 -9.59 2.69 2.80
CA ALA A 249 -9.04 3.65 1.84
C ALA A 249 -10.01 4.02 0.72
N GLY A 250 -11.23 3.47 0.66
CA GLY A 250 -12.24 3.78 -0.35
C GLY A 250 -12.23 2.91 -1.61
N HIS A 251 -11.35 1.91 -1.68
CA HIS A 251 -11.19 0.96 -2.79
C HIS A 251 -12.10 -0.28 -2.65
N HIS A 252 -13.42 -0.04 -2.58
CA HIS A 252 -14.43 -1.04 -2.27
C HIS A 252 -14.45 -2.23 -3.24
N ASP A 253 -14.39 -1.98 -4.56
CA ASP A 253 -14.43 -3.06 -5.56
C ASP A 253 -13.32 -4.10 -5.36
N ALA A 254 -12.12 -3.63 -5.01
CA ALA A 254 -10.99 -4.52 -4.73
C ALA A 254 -11.18 -5.30 -3.42
N ALA A 255 -11.70 -4.64 -2.37
CA ALA A 255 -12.03 -5.30 -1.11
C ALA A 255 -13.10 -6.39 -1.29
N VAL A 256 -14.14 -6.14 -2.11
CA VAL A 256 -15.21 -7.10 -2.41
C VAL A 256 -14.68 -8.33 -3.12
N ARG A 257 -13.80 -8.18 -4.11
CA ARG A 257 -13.18 -9.33 -4.80
C ARG A 257 -12.36 -10.20 -3.86
N LEU A 258 -11.60 -9.60 -2.94
CA LEU A 258 -10.85 -10.36 -1.93
C LEU A 258 -11.76 -11.14 -0.97
N VAL A 259 -12.88 -10.52 -0.54
CA VAL A 259 -13.86 -11.22 0.29
C VAL A 259 -14.56 -12.34 -0.48
N ALA A 260 -14.84 -12.16 -1.77
CA ALA A 260 -15.38 -13.23 -2.60
C ALA A 260 -14.43 -14.45 -2.64
N VAL A 261 -13.13 -14.22 -2.86
CA VAL A 261 -12.11 -15.29 -2.81
C VAL A 261 -12.08 -15.99 -1.45
N ALA A 262 -12.23 -15.25 -0.35
CA ALA A 262 -12.26 -15.84 0.99
C ALA A 262 -13.55 -16.64 1.26
N LEU A 263 -14.69 -16.19 0.73
CA LEU A 263 -15.99 -16.84 0.90
C LEU A 263 -16.08 -18.20 0.21
N ASP A 264 -15.34 -18.42 -0.88
CA ASP A 264 -15.25 -19.73 -1.55
C ASP A 264 -14.68 -20.83 -0.63
N ARG A 265 -14.03 -20.45 0.47
CA ARG A 265 -13.45 -21.35 1.48
C ARG A 265 -14.28 -21.46 2.76
N LEU A 266 -15.42 -20.77 2.83
CA LEU A 266 -16.30 -20.79 3.99
C LEU A 266 -17.20 -22.04 3.96
N GLY A 267 -17.10 -22.85 5.00
CA GLY A 267 -17.99 -23.98 5.24
C GLY A 267 -19.38 -23.52 5.70
N PRO A 268 -20.41 -24.38 5.56
CA PRO A 268 -21.79 -24.05 5.96
C PRO A 268 -21.94 -23.82 7.48
N ASP A 269 -20.98 -24.27 8.29
CA ASP A 269 -20.91 -24.08 9.74
C ASP A 269 -20.12 -22.82 10.16
N GLY A 270 -19.75 -21.98 9.19
CA GLY A 270 -18.97 -20.76 9.41
C GLY A 270 -17.48 -21.00 9.64
N ALA A 271 -17.00 -22.24 9.55
CA ALA A 271 -15.58 -22.54 9.61
C ALA A 271 -14.89 -22.23 8.27
N VAL A 272 -13.65 -21.75 8.31
CA VAL A 272 -12.82 -21.63 7.09
C VAL A 272 -12.04 -22.93 6.91
N VAL A 273 -12.14 -23.54 5.72
CA VAL A 273 -11.51 -24.84 5.45
C VAL A 273 -9.99 -24.77 5.66
N GLY A 274 -9.47 -25.62 6.55
CA GLY A 274 -8.03 -25.74 6.81
C GLY A 274 -7.43 -24.60 7.66
N GLU A 275 -8.24 -23.65 8.13
CA GLU A 275 -7.77 -22.47 8.86
C GLU A 275 -8.39 -22.34 10.26
N GLY A 276 -7.80 -21.46 11.08
CA GLY A 276 -8.20 -21.25 12.48
C GLY A 276 -9.25 -20.16 12.69
N LEU A 277 -9.63 -19.97 13.95
CA LEU A 277 -10.61 -18.96 14.37
C LEU A 277 -10.19 -17.52 14.04
N SER A 278 -8.89 -17.27 13.86
CA SER A 278 -8.33 -15.97 13.46
C SER A 278 -8.88 -15.56 12.09
N SER A 279 -8.79 -16.46 11.11
CA SER A 279 -9.30 -16.26 9.75
C SER A 279 -10.82 -16.05 9.72
N VAL A 280 -11.58 -16.81 10.51
CA VAL A 280 -13.03 -16.64 10.67
C VAL A 280 -13.36 -15.23 11.18
N GLY A 281 -12.67 -14.80 12.24
CA GLY A 281 -12.86 -13.47 12.83
C GLY A 281 -12.48 -12.35 11.86
N ALA A 282 -11.35 -12.50 11.18
CA ALA A 282 -10.84 -11.51 10.23
C ALA A 282 -11.81 -11.36 9.04
N LEU A 283 -12.29 -12.47 8.47
CA LEU A 283 -13.28 -12.46 7.39
C LEU A 283 -14.58 -11.75 7.80
N ALA A 284 -15.09 -12.04 9.00
CA ALA A 284 -16.28 -11.37 9.53
C ALA A 284 -16.06 -9.85 9.71
N ALA A 285 -14.87 -9.45 10.16
CA ALA A 285 -14.49 -8.04 10.30
C ALA A 285 -14.40 -7.35 8.93
N ALA A 286 -13.83 -8.02 7.93
CA ALA A 286 -13.73 -7.50 6.56
C ALA A 286 -15.10 -7.31 5.91
N ILE A 287 -16.00 -8.30 6.05
CA ILE A 287 -17.40 -8.21 5.60
C ILE A 287 -18.10 -7.02 6.26
N GLY A 288 -17.97 -6.89 7.58
CA GLY A 288 -18.51 -5.75 8.32
C GLY A 288 -17.95 -4.41 7.84
N ARG A 289 -16.65 -4.34 7.53
CA ARG A 289 -16.02 -3.12 6.99
C ARG A 289 -16.55 -2.76 5.62
N ILE A 290 -16.72 -3.72 4.71
CA ILE A 290 -17.31 -3.51 3.38
C ILE A 290 -18.76 -3.05 3.50
N ALA A 291 -19.53 -3.71 4.37
CA ALA A 291 -20.90 -3.30 4.67
C ALA A 291 -20.88 -1.84 5.12
N ALA A 292 -20.12 -1.51 6.19
CA ALA A 292 -19.98 -0.17 6.75
C ALA A 292 -19.77 0.90 5.68
N THR A 293 -18.74 0.73 4.86
CA THR A 293 -18.12 1.79 4.07
C THR A 293 -18.78 2.06 2.72
N GLY A 294 -19.59 1.13 2.18
CA GLY A 294 -20.09 1.38 0.83
C GLY A 294 -20.84 0.25 0.14
N ALA A 295 -21.10 -0.88 0.79
CA ALA A 295 -21.85 -1.96 0.14
C ALA A 295 -23.21 -1.47 -0.39
N ASP A 296 -23.47 -1.78 -1.66
CA ASP A 296 -24.79 -1.72 -2.28
C ASP A 296 -25.74 -2.68 -1.53
N PRO A 297 -27.04 -2.33 -1.35
CA PRO A 297 -28.06 -3.23 -0.82
C PRO A 297 -27.98 -4.69 -1.31
N ASP A 298 -27.71 -4.93 -2.59
CA ASP A 298 -27.64 -6.29 -3.15
C ASP A 298 -26.45 -7.08 -2.59
N LEU A 299 -25.30 -6.42 -2.46
CA LEU A 299 -24.12 -7.00 -1.83
C LEU A 299 -24.35 -7.24 -0.34
N ALA A 300 -25.00 -6.31 0.37
CA ALA A 300 -25.34 -6.49 1.78
C ALA A 300 -26.27 -7.70 2.00
N ALA A 301 -27.25 -7.89 1.12
CA ALA A 301 -28.12 -9.06 1.14
C ALA A 301 -27.33 -10.36 0.90
N ALA A 302 -26.45 -10.39 -0.11
CA ALA A 302 -25.60 -11.55 -0.41
C ALA A 302 -24.66 -11.93 0.75
N LEU A 303 -24.22 -10.95 1.55
CA LEU A 303 -23.34 -11.16 2.71
C LEU A 303 -24.08 -11.56 3.99
N THR A 304 -25.41 -11.62 3.98
CA THR A 304 -26.22 -11.93 5.18
C THR A 304 -26.00 -13.37 5.66
N GLU A 305 -26.20 -14.37 4.80
CA GLU A 305 -26.01 -15.79 5.18
C GLU A 305 -24.57 -16.09 5.65
N PRO A 306 -23.50 -15.64 4.94
CA PRO A 306 -22.14 -15.76 5.46
C PRO A 306 -21.95 -15.11 6.84
N SER A 307 -22.54 -13.93 7.06
CA SER A 307 -22.44 -13.22 8.34
C SER A 307 -23.12 -13.97 9.49
N ILE A 308 -24.25 -14.65 9.23
CA ILE A 308 -24.91 -15.52 10.22
C ILE A 308 -23.96 -16.66 10.61
N ALA A 309 -23.44 -17.40 9.63
CA ALA A 309 -22.58 -18.55 9.87
C ALA A 309 -21.32 -18.17 10.65
N LEU A 310 -20.66 -17.06 10.26
CA LEU A 310 -19.48 -16.52 10.95
C LEU A 310 -19.80 -16.10 12.38
N ALA A 311 -20.92 -15.39 12.61
CA ALA A 311 -21.33 -14.96 13.94
C ALA A 311 -21.59 -16.14 14.87
N GLU A 312 -22.30 -17.17 14.40
CA GLU A 312 -22.59 -18.39 15.16
C GLU A 312 -21.31 -19.14 15.52
N HIS A 313 -20.39 -19.28 14.57
CA HIS A 313 -19.10 -19.93 14.78
C HIS A 313 -18.26 -19.20 15.84
N LEU A 314 -18.13 -17.87 15.73
CA LEU A 314 -17.38 -17.03 16.67
C LEU A 314 -18.01 -17.02 18.06
N ALA A 315 -19.35 -16.91 18.15
CA ALA A 315 -20.06 -16.93 19.42
C ALA A 315 -19.91 -18.28 20.14
N ALA A 316 -19.98 -19.40 19.41
CA ALA A 316 -19.78 -20.74 19.96
C ALA A 316 -18.34 -20.92 20.50
N ALA A 317 -17.33 -20.38 19.80
CA ALA A 317 -15.95 -20.40 20.26
C ALA A 317 -15.73 -19.53 21.51
N GLY A 318 -16.29 -18.32 21.53
CA GLY A 318 -16.22 -17.40 22.67
C GLY A 318 -16.88 -17.95 23.94
N ALA A 319 -18.01 -18.66 23.80
CA ALA A 319 -18.68 -19.32 24.92
C ALA A 319 -17.84 -20.43 25.56
N LYS A 320 -17.13 -21.23 24.76
CA LYS A 320 -16.22 -22.29 25.25
C LYS A 320 -15.00 -21.73 25.99
N GLY A 321 -14.51 -20.55 25.62
CA GLY A 321 -13.36 -19.88 26.24
C GLY A 321 -13.61 -19.35 27.66
N ARG A 322 -14.85 -18.95 27.99
CA ARG A 322 -15.19 -18.37 29.32
C ARG A 322 -15.07 -19.36 30.49
N GLY A 323 -15.08 -20.68 30.23
CA GLY A 323 -15.00 -21.73 31.25
C GLY A 323 -13.58 -22.15 31.65
N ARG A 324 -12.55 -21.83 30.85
CA ARG A 324 -11.14 -22.16 31.13
C ARG A 324 -10.38 -20.90 31.54
N ARG A 325 -10.16 -20.70 32.84
CA ARG A 325 -9.29 -19.63 33.35
C ARG A 325 -7.86 -19.75 32.77
N ARG A 326 -7.54 -18.84 31.86
CA ARG A 326 -6.40 -17.89 31.93
C ARG A 326 -4.96 -18.43 32.14
N ARG A 327 -4.61 -19.58 31.58
CA ARG A 327 -3.20 -19.93 31.34
C ARG A 327 -3.04 -20.29 29.86
N ASP A 328 -2.33 -19.42 29.13
CA ASP A 328 -1.67 -19.66 27.83
C ASP A 328 -2.42 -19.43 26.50
N ASN A 329 -3.60 -18.79 26.45
CA ASN A 329 -4.16 -18.36 25.16
C ASN A 329 -4.05 -16.84 24.98
N ASP A 330 -3.27 -16.42 24.00
CA ASP A 330 -3.36 -15.08 23.41
C ASP A 330 -4.82 -14.88 22.95
N PRO A 331 -5.52 -13.81 23.37
CA PRO A 331 -6.88 -13.58 22.90
C PRO A 331 -6.85 -13.38 21.39
N ASN A 332 -7.64 -14.18 20.65
CA ASN A 332 -7.78 -14.01 19.20
C ASN A 332 -8.11 -12.53 18.90
N PRO A 333 -7.22 -11.79 18.19
CA PRO A 333 -7.37 -10.35 17.99
C PRO A 333 -8.60 -10.01 17.15
N TRP A 334 -9.11 -10.98 16.38
CA TRP A 334 -10.25 -10.81 15.48
C TRP A 334 -11.59 -11.25 16.08
N LEU A 335 -11.63 -11.78 17.31
CA LEU A 335 -12.90 -12.24 17.89
C LEU A 335 -13.91 -11.08 18.05
N ILE A 336 -13.47 -9.97 18.65
CA ILE A 336 -14.34 -8.80 18.86
C ILE A 336 -14.61 -8.05 17.55
N PRO A 337 -13.61 -7.69 16.73
CA PRO A 337 -13.85 -7.07 15.42
C PRO A 337 -14.74 -7.90 14.51
N GLY A 338 -14.58 -9.23 14.51
CA GLY A 338 -15.39 -10.14 13.70
C GLY A 338 -16.85 -10.19 14.13
N LEU A 339 -17.12 -10.28 15.43
CA LEU A 339 -18.49 -10.25 15.97
C LEU A 339 -19.16 -8.88 15.76
N ASP A 340 -18.41 -7.79 15.89
CA ASP A 340 -18.89 -6.43 15.60
C ASP A 340 -19.24 -6.29 14.11
N GLY A 341 -18.36 -6.74 13.23
CA GLY A 341 -18.56 -6.71 11.78
C GLY A 341 -19.76 -7.54 11.33
N ALA A 342 -19.89 -8.78 11.83
CA ALA A 342 -21.05 -9.61 11.54
C ALA A 342 -22.34 -9.00 12.08
N ALA A 343 -22.34 -8.48 13.30
CA ALA A 343 -23.50 -7.80 13.87
C ALA A 343 -23.95 -6.62 13.00
N LEU A 344 -23.02 -5.78 12.54
CA LEU A 344 -23.33 -4.64 11.69
C LEU A 344 -23.98 -5.06 10.36
N THR A 345 -23.47 -6.12 9.72
CA THR A 345 -24.06 -6.64 8.48
C THR A 345 -25.48 -7.15 8.71
N LEU A 346 -25.71 -7.89 9.80
CA LEU A 346 -27.03 -8.41 10.17
C LEU A 346 -28.02 -7.30 10.54
N GLU A 347 -27.57 -6.26 11.27
CA GLU A 347 -28.37 -5.07 11.61
C GLU A 347 -28.90 -4.40 10.34
N ARG A 348 -28.04 -4.29 9.31
CA ARG A 348 -28.40 -3.68 8.03
C ARG A 348 -29.34 -4.55 7.19
N ALA A 349 -29.24 -5.86 7.33
CA ALA A 349 -30.19 -6.80 6.73
C ALA A 349 -31.52 -6.89 7.50
N GLY A 350 -31.61 -6.29 8.70
CA GLY A 350 -32.77 -6.42 9.58
C GLY A 350 -32.90 -7.80 10.23
N ASP A 351 -31.80 -8.54 10.32
CA ASP A 351 -31.78 -9.92 10.82
C ASP A 351 -31.70 -9.97 12.36
N PRO A 352 -32.54 -10.77 13.04
CA PRO A 352 -32.57 -10.86 14.50
C PRO A 352 -31.30 -11.49 15.11
N GLY A 353 -30.48 -12.19 14.32
CA GLY A 353 -29.19 -12.73 14.70
C GLY A 353 -28.18 -11.66 15.14
N ALA A 354 -28.35 -10.42 14.70
CA ALA A 354 -27.56 -9.27 15.16
C ALA A 354 -27.49 -9.15 16.68
N ALA A 355 -28.64 -9.32 17.37
CA ALA A 355 -28.71 -9.19 18.82
C ALA A 355 -27.86 -10.25 19.54
N ARG A 356 -27.75 -11.46 18.97
CA ARG A 356 -26.93 -12.54 19.52
C ARG A 356 -25.44 -12.23 19.36
N ALA A 357 -25.02 -11.72 18.20
CA ALA A 357 -23.64 -11.29 17.97
C ALA A 357 -23.24 -10.16 18.93
N ARG A 358 -24.11 -9.14 19.07
CA ARG A 358 -23.92 -8.02 20.01
C ARG A 358 -23.81 -8.44 21.47
N ALA A 359 -24.51 -9.49 21.91
CA ALA A 359 -24.46 -9.97 23.29
C ALA A 359 -23.05 -10.48 23.71
N VAL A 360 -22.18 -10.79 22.74
CA VAL A 360 -20.80 -11.25 23.00
C VAL A 360 -19.81 -10.09 22.92
N VAL A 361 -20.10 -9.05 22.11
CA VAL A 361 -19.30 -7.84 22.00
C VAL A 361 -19.41 -7.04 23.32
N PRO A 362 -18.29 -6.73 24.00
CA PRO A 362 -18.33 -5.90 25.20
C PRO A 362 -19.04 -4.57 24.93
N SER A 363 -19.96 -4.18 25.80
CA SER A 363 -20.74 -2.93 25.69
C SER A 363 -19.94 -1.66 26.04
N GLY A 364 -18.62 -1.68 25.88
CA GLY A 364 -17.73 -0.55 26.12
C GLY A 364 -16.97 -0.15 24.86
N ASP A 365 -16.34 1.03 24.89
CA ASP A 365 -15.47 1.60 23.84
C ASP A 365 -14.14 0.83 23.66
N ALA A 366 -14.22 -0.50 23.73
CA ALA A 366 -13.08 -1.40 23.77
C ALA A 366 -12.52 -1.65 22.37
N THR A 367 -11.94 -0.59 21.80
CA THR A 367 -10.64 -0.62 21.12
C THR A 367 -10.10 0.80 21.19
N GLU A 368 -9.70 1.21 22.40
CA GLU A 368 -8.70 2.25 22.59
C GLU A 368 -7.37 1.73 21.98
N LEU A 369 -7.31 1.68 20.64
CA LEU A 369 -6.02 1.89 20.01
C LEU A 369 -5.65 3.30 20.43
N ASP A 370 -4.63 3.42 21.28
CA ASP A 370 -3.94 4.69 21.46
C ASP A 370 -3.33 5.01 20.08
N ALA A 371 -4.12 5.71 19.26
CA ALA A 371 -3.75 6.19 17.95
C ALA A 371 -2.43 6.97 18.04
N ALA A 372 -2.17 7.65 19.16
CA ALA A 372 -0.91 8.31 19.41
C ALA A 372 0.21 7.31 19.80
N ALA A 373 -0.05 6.18 20.47
CA ALA A 373 0.95 5.11 20.63
C ALA A 373 1.23 4.38 19.32
N LEU A 374 0.23 4.17 18.46
CA LEU A 374 0.39 3.53 17.16
C LEU A 374 1.19 4.42 16.21
N VAL A 375 0.86 5.72 16.16
CA VAL A 375 1.68 6.74 15.47
C VAL A 375 3.07 6.77 16.10
N ARG A 376 3.23 6.86 17.43
CA ARG A 376 4.56 6.98 18.07
C ARG A 376 5.44 5.72 17.93
N SER A 377 4.87 4.52 17.94
CA SER A 377 5.62 3.26 17.84
C SER A 377 5.96 2.94 16.37
N TRP A 378 5.06 3.22 15.43
CA TRP A 378 5.29 2.93 14.00
C TRP A 378 6.11 4.01 13.30
N TRP A 379 5.98 5.27 13.72
CA TRP A 379 6.68 6.41 13.12
C TRP A 379 8.21 6.37 13.30
N ARG A 380 8.71 5.76 14.39
CA ARG A 380 10.16 5.72 14.66
C ARG A 380 10.88 4.50 14.09
N ASP A 381 10.26 3.32 14.08
CA ASP A 381 11.02 2.07 13.91
C ASP A 381 10.92 1.46 12.49
N GLU A 382 9.86 1.73 11.71
CA GLU A 382 9.65 1.05 10.40
C GLU A 382 9.56 1.97 9.18
N LEU A 383 9.20 3.26 9.35
CA LEU A 383 8.95 4.18 8.24
C LEU A 383 10.01 5.28 8.06
N LEU A 384 10.73 5.65 9.12
CA LEU A 384 11.81 6.65 9.08
C LEU A 384 13.22 6.06 9.05
N VAL A 385 13.35 4.73 9.05
CA VAL A 385 14.62 4.08 8.77
C VAL A 385 14.89 4.23 7.27
N GLU A 386 15.71 5.23 6.90
CA GLU A 386 16.69 5.07 5.82
C GLU A 386 17.21 3.63 5.91
N PRO A 387 17.01 2.76 4.89
CA PRO A 387 17.08 1.31 5.03
C PRO A 387 18.41 0.87 5.65
N SER A 388 18.47 0.80 6.97
CA SER A 388 19.67 0.51 7.72
C SER A 388 19.69 -0.97 8.04
N SER A 389 20.27 -1.71 7.09
CA SER A 389 21.23 -2.79 7.31
C SER A 389 20.91 -3.98 8.24
N SER A 390 19.68 -4.25 8.69
CA SER A 390 19.47 -5.50 9.47
C SER A 390 18.09 -6.18 9.44
N ILE A 391 17.20 -5.89 8.48
CA ILE A 391 15.97 -6.69 8.32
C ILE A 391 16.27 -7.87 7.39
N SER A 392 16.61 -8.99 8.00
CA SER A 392 16.90 -10.25 7.32
C SER A 392 15.59 -10.90 6.81
N SER A 393 15.50 -11.11 5.49
CA SER A 393 14.63 -12.07 4.77
C SER A 393 13.11 -12.08 5.03
N SER A 394 12.51 -11.03 5.58
CA SER A 394 11.06 -10.89 5.70
C SER A 394 10.66 -9.41 5.70
N SER A 395 10.00 -8.99 4.61
CA SER A 395 9.27 -7.73 4.41
C SER A 395 10.05 -6.39 4.41
N ALA A 396 10.42 -5.91 3.22
CA ALA A 396 9.91 -4.60 2.82
C ALA A 396 8.36 -4.69 2.91
N VAL A 397 7.71 -3.77 3.63
CA VAL A 397 6.26 -3.78 3.97
C VAL A 397 5.44 -4.64 3.00
N SER A 398 5.09 -5.86 3.42
CA SER A 398 4.19 -6.75 2.66
C SER A 398 2.88 -6.00 2.34
N GLY A 399 2.17 -6.35 1.27
CA GLY A 399 0.87 -5.73 0.96
C GLY A 399 -0.10 -5.74 2.13
N VAL A 400 0.01 -6.76 3.00
CA VAL A 400 -0.73 -6.86 4.28
C VAL A 400 -0.32 -5.77 5.27
N ALA A 401 0.97 -5.58 5.51
CA ALA A 401 1.46 -4.53 6.38
C ALA A 401 1.08 -3.13 5.85
N ALA A 402 1.08 -2.96 4.52
CA ALA A 402 0.56 -1.75 3.90
C ALA A 402 -0.95 -1.57 4.16
N ALA A 403 -1.72 -2.64 4.15
CA ALA A 403 -3.15 -2.59 4.46
C ALA A 403 -3.41 -2.22 5.93
N ASP A 404 -2.62 -2.73 6.86
CA ASP A 404 -2.73 -2.37 8.27
C ASP A 404 -2.39 -0.88 8.50
N VAL A 405 -1.42 -0.33 7.75
CA VAL A 405 -1.14 1.12 7.74
C VAL A 405 -2.36 1.93 7.28
N LEU A 406 -3.06 1.48 6.24
CA LEU A 406 -4.28 2.15 5.77
C LEU A 406 -5.38 2.13 6.84
N ASP A 407 -5.61 0.97 7.48
CA ASP A 407 -6.59 0.83 8.55
C ASP A 407 -6.24 1.69 9.77
N ALA A 408 -4.97 1.73 10.15
CA ALA A 408 -4.47 2.59 11.22
C ALA A 408 -4.70 4.09 10.93
N ILE A 409 -4.36 4.55 9.72
CA ILE A 409 -4.51 5.96 9.34
C ILE A 409 -5.99 6.36 9.29
N ALA A 410 -6.86 5.49 8.78
CA ALA A 410 -8.30 5.74 8.83
C ALA A 410 -8.77 5.95 10.29
N LYS A 411 -8.32 5.10 11.24
CA LYS A 411 -8.67 5.20 12.66
C LYS A 411 -8.08 6.43 13.37
N ILE A 412 -6.95 6.95 12.90
CA ILE A 412 -6.35 8.20 13.39
C ILE A 412 -7.16 9.42 12.94
N CYS A 413 -7.71 9.38 11.72
CA CYS A 413 -8.50 10.49 11.18
C CYS A 413 -9.90 10.54 11.80
N VAL A 414 -10.57 9.39 11.88
CA VAL A 414 -11.92 9.28 12.45
C VAL A 414 -12.04 7.98 13.25
N ARG A 415 -12.51 8.11 14.50
CA ARG A 415 -12.93 6.98 15.32
C ARG A 415 -14.45 6.85 15.25
N GLU A 416 -14.91 5.67 14.84
CA GLU A 416 -16.34 5.36 14.79
C GLU A 416 -16.81 4.87 16.17
N ARG A 417 -17.93 5.42 16.65
CA ARG A 417 -18.57 5.08 17.93
C ARG A 417 -19.99 4.65 17.71
N ALA A 418 -20.57 3.92 18.66
CA ALA A 418 -21.96 3.48 18.57
C ALA A 418 -22.96 4.61 18.25
N ASP A 419 -22.74 5.83 18.76
CA ASP A 419 -23.63 6.99 18.59
C ASP A 419 -23.15 8.04 17.57
N GLY A 420 -21.99 7.85 16.91
CA GLY A 420 -21.43 8.87 16.03
C GLY A 420 -19.99 8.68 15.59
N LEU A 421 -19.34 9.79 15.23
CA LEU A 421 -17.97 9.88 14.73
C LEU A 421 -17.16 10.89 15.57
N GLU A 422 -15.98 10.49 16.01
CA GLU A 422 -14.97 11.37 16.60
C GLU A 422 -13.91 11.71 15.54
N LEU A 423 -13.81 12.99 15.21
CA LEU A 423 -12.76 13.54 14.35
C LEU A 423 -11.49 13.73 15.18
N VAL A 424 -10.34 13.36 14.63
CA VAL A 424 -9.02 13.48 15.27
C VAL A 424 -9.03 13.04 16.75
N PRO A 425 -9.34 11.76 17.03
CA PRO A 425 -9.42 11.24 18.41
C PRO A 425 -8.17 11.52 19.26
N GLY A 426 -7.01 11.74 18.63
CA GLY A 426 -5.80 12.27 19.25
C GLY A 426 -5.18 13.36 18.37
N MET A 427 -4.54 14.35 19.02
CA MET A 427 -3.86 15.47 18.36
C MET A 427 -2.38 15.45 18.74
N ALA A 428 -1.48 15.45 17.75
CA ALA A 428 -0.06 15.66 18.01
C ALA A 428 0.21 17.15 18.28
N ASP A 429 1.14 17.46 19.17
CA ASP A 429 1.40 18.85 19.58
C ASP A 429 1.76 19.74 18.37
N HIS A 430 2.49 19.21 17.39
CA HIS A 430 2.90 19.96 16.19
C HIS A 430 1.79 20.11 15.13
N TRP A 431 0.62 19.49 15.31
CA TRP A 431 -0.55 19.70 14.44
C TRP A 431 -1.36 20.93 14.85
N VAL A 432 -1.23 21.32 16.11
CA VAL A 432 -1.90 22.50 16.63
C VAL A 432 -1.38 23.73 15.87
N GLY A 433 -2.29 24.54 15.36
CA GLY A 433 -1.99 25.69 14.49
C GLY A 433 -1.84 25.36 13.00
N ALA A 434 -1.74 24.09 12.60
CA ALA A 434 -1.61 23.69 11.20
C ALA A 434 -2.96 23.27 10.59
N PRO A 435 -3.23 23.56 9.30
CA PRO A 435 -4.44 23.10 8.65
C PRO A 435 -4.47 21.57 8.58
N LEU A 436 -5.64 20.98 8.82
CA LEU A 436 -5.90 19.55 8.67
C LEU A 436 -7.04 19.39 7.68
N GLU A 437 -6.87 18.56 6.66
CA GLU A 437 -7.95 18.28 5.71
C GLU A 437 -8.05 16.78 5.47
N VAL A 438 -9.27 16.23 5.52
CA VAL A 438 -9.57 14.83 5.21
C VAL A 438 -10.76 14.79 4.27
N TYR A 439 -10.63 14.02 3.21
CA TYR A 439 -11.60 13.93 2.13
C TYR A 439 -12.05 12.50 1.93
N ASP A 440 -13.36 12.34 1.71
CA ASP A 440 -14.00 11.11 1.28
C ASP A 440 -13.73 9.90 2.19
N GLN A 441 -13.49 10.14 3.48
CA GLN A 441 -13.18 9.07 4.43
C GLN A 441 -14.36 8.11 4.57
N PRO A 442 -14.21 6.82 4.22
CA PRO A 442 -15.28 5.86 4.39
C PRO A 442 -15.54 5.56 5.87
N THR A 443 -16.80 5.66 6.28
CA THR A 443 -17.29 5.31 7.62
C THR A 443 -18.54 4.43 7.52
N ARG A 444 -18.99 3.82 8.62
CA ARG A 444 -20.28 3.10 8.67
C ARG A 444 -21.49 4.00 8.43
N HIS A 445 -21.32 5.32 8.45
CA HIS A 445 -22.39 6.31 8.24
C HIS A 445 -22.34 6.96 6.85
N GLY A 446 -21.37 6.59 6.00
CA GLY A 446 -21.15 7.23 4.71
C GLY A 446 -19.74 7.80 4.58
N LYS A 447 -19.53 8.64 3.57
CA LYS A 447 -18.25 9.31 3.33
C LYS A 447 -18.20 10.62 4.09
N LEU A 448 -17.20 10.78 4.94
CA LEU A 448 -16.99 11.99 5.73
C LEU A 448 -15.79 12.76 5.18
N SER A 449 -16.01 14.02 4.87
CA SER A 449 -14.98 15.01 4.61
C SER A 449 -15.00 16.06 5.71
N TRP A 450 -13.83 16.44 6.23
CA TRP A 450 -13.73 17.47 7.25
C TRP A 450 -12.40 18.21 7.14
N ALA A 451 -12.40 19.47 7.59
CA ALA A 451 -11.22 20.31 7.59
C ALA A 451 -11.16 21.18 8.85
N VAL A 452 -9.96 21.37 9.38
CA VAL A 452 -9.66 22.31 10.47
C VAL A 452 -8.77 23.41 9.94
N ARG A 453 -9.20 24.66 10.11
CA ARG A 453 -8.45 25.88 9.77
C ARG A 453 -8.28 26.75 11.01
N TRP A 454 -7.18 27.48 11.13
CA TRP A 454 -6.88 28.23 12.35
C TRP A 454 -7.14 29.73 12.20
N HIS A 455 -7.80 30.32 13.19
CA HIS A 455 -8.02 31.75 13.33
C HIS A 455 -7.49 32.22 14.70
N GLY A 456 -6.18 32.47 14.77
CA GLY A 456 -5.48 32.65 16.05
C GLY A 456 -5.56 31.36 16.87
N GLU A 457 -5.98 31.47 18.13
CA GLU A 457 -6.12 30.31 19.03
C GLU A 457 -7.33 29.42 18.75
N ARG A 458 -8.25 29.83 17.86
CA ARG A 458 -9.52 29.14 17.62
C ARG A 458 -9.51 28.38 16.29
N PRO A 459 -9.72 27.05 16.31
CA PRO A 459 -9.92 26.28 15.10
C PRO A 459 -11.35 26.45 14.56
N ALA A 460 -11.49 26.66 13.25
CA ALA A 460 -12.72 26.53 12.50
C ALA A 460 -12.78 25.13 11.88
N LEU A 461 -13.81 24.36 12.24
CA LEU A 461 -14.11 23.05 11.70
C LEU A 461 -15.14 23.20 10.58
N LEU A 462 -14.89 22.58 9.43
CA LEU A 462 -15.85 22.37 8.35
C LEU A 462 -16.05 20.88 8.17
N TRP A 463 -17.28 20.45 7.85
CA TRP A 463 -17.55 19.05 7.60
C TRP A 463 -18.68 18.84 6.60
N GLU A 464 -18.63 17.68 5.96
CA GLU A 464 -19.64 17.13 5.09
C GLU A 464 -19.67 15.60 5.21
N LEU A 465 -20.83 15.06 5.57
CA LEU A 465 -21.13 13.63 5.60
C LEU A 465 -22.11 13.31 4.48
N ASP A 466 -21.62 12.61 3.45
CA ASP A 466 -22.45 12.03 2.40
C ASP A 466 -22.86 10.61 2.79
N THR A 467 -24.14 10.42 3.08
CA THR A 467 -24.69 9.12 3.47
C THR A 467 -24.90 8.17 2.28
N GLY A 468 -24.70 8.64 1.04
CA GLY A 468 -24.95 7.85 -0.16
C GLY A 468 -26.42 7.46 -0.33
N GLY A 469 -27.34 8.28 0.18
CA GLY A 469 -28.78 8.01 0.16
C GLY A 469 -29.26 7.02 1.23
N ARG A 470 -28.38 6.59 2.14
CA ARG A 470 -28.76 5.74 3.28
C ARG A 470 -29.61 6.54 4.28
N PRO A 471 -30.62 5.92 4.92
CA PRO A 471 -31.38 6.57 5.98
C PRO A 471 -30.48 6.85 7.18
N ASP A 472 -30.62 8.05 7.75
CA ASP A 472 -29.91 8.41 8.97
C ASP A 472 -30.31 7.50 10.15
N PRO A 473 -29.38 7.19 11.06
CA PRO A 473 -29.75 6.52 12.31
C PRO A 473 -30.73 7.39 13.10
N PRO A 474 -31.59 6.79 13.94
CA PRO A 474 -32.49 7.54 14.82
C PRO A 474 -31.72 8.56 15.67
N GLY A 475 -32.04 9.85 15.51
CA GLY A 475 -31.35 10.95 16.18
C GLY A 475 -30.16 11.53 15.42
N GLY A 476 -29.83 11.04 14.22
CA GLY A 476 -28.70 11.51 13.41
C GLY A 476 -27.33 11.05 13.93
N VAL A 477 -26.29 11.31 13.15
CA VAL A 477 -24.90 10.93 13.48
C VAL A 477 -24.25 12.04 14.30
N ALA A 478 -23.86 11.76 15.54
CA ALA A 478 -23.14 12.76 16.34
C ALA A 478 -21.71 12.94 15.85
N LEU A 479 -21.31 14.14 15.49
CA LEU A 479 -19.93 14.52 15.22
C LEU A 479 -19.33 15.15 16.46
N ARG A 480 -18.07 14.82 16.76
CA ARG A 480 -17.30 15.33 17.90
C ARG A 480 -15.84 15.51 17.50
N ILE A 481 -15.12 16.40 18.19
CA ILE A 481 -13.67 16.62 17.95
C ILE A 481 -12.93 16.77 19.29
N PRO A 482 -12.91 15.71 20.12
CA PRO A 482 -12.58 15.82 21.54
C PRO A 482 -11.15 16.31 21.81
N ALA A 483 -10.22 16.12 20.88
CA ALA A 483 -8.84 16.58 21.02
C ALA A 483 -8.68 18.11 20.87
N LEU A 484 -9.63 18.79 20.20
CA LEU A 484 -9.64 20.25 20.05
C LEU A 484 -10.68 20.91 20.95
N ASP A 485 -11.91 20.39 20.97
CA ASP A 485 -13.00 20.89 21.80
C ASP A 485 -13.85 19.72 22.31
N PRO A 486 -13.65 19.28 23.57
CA PRO A 486 -14.38 18.15 24.15
C PRO A 486 -15.85 18.46 24.43
N THR A 487 -16.25 19.74 24.39
CA THR A 487 -17.63 20.16 24.63
C THR A 487 -18.44 20.29 23.35
N TRP A 488 -17.77 20.37 22.20
CA TRP A 488 -18.42 20.52 20.90
C TRP A 488 -19.04 19.21 20.40
N SER A 489 -20.25 19.32 19.87
CA SER A 489 -20.88 18.28 19.07
C SER A 489 -21.94 18.87 18.15
N ASP A 490 -22.08 18.30 16.95
CA ASP A 490 -23.18 18.61 16.02
C ASP A 490 -23.75 17.29 15.45
N ARG A 491 -24.96 17.32 14.90
CA ARG A 491 -25.62 16.18 14.24
C ARG A 491 -26.00 16.47 12.79
N ARG A 492 -25.77 17.70 12.31
CA ARG A 492 -26.03 18.07 10.92
C ARG A 492 -25.02 17.37 10.02
N PRO A 493 -25.44 16.87 8.84
CA PRO A 493 -24.53 16.22 7.91
C PRO A 493 -23.54 17.20 7.28
N ARG A 494 -23.85 18.51 7.24
CA ARG A 494 -22.95 19.55 6.73
C ARG A 494 -22.95 20.75 7.66
N GLY A 495 -21.81 21.40 7.81
CA GLY A 495 -21.73 22.64 8.58
C GLY A 495 -20.32 23.19 8.73
N GLU A 496 -20.28 24.32 9.44
CA GLU A 496 -19.07 24.98 9.90
C GLU A 496 -19.25 25.39 11.37
N ALA A 497 -18.18 25.33 12.15
CA ALA A 497 -18.18 25.71 13.56
C ALA A 497 -16.83 26.31 13.96
N LEU A 498 -16.86 27.45 14.66
CA LEU A 498 -15.69 27.97 15.35
C LEU A 498 -15.62 27.33 16.74
N LEU A 499 -14.58 26.53 16.98
CA LEU A 499 -14.38 25.78 18.21
C LEU A 499 -13.83 26.67 19.35
N GLY A 500 -13.80 26.12 20.57
CA GLY A 500 -13.13 26.73 21.71
C GLY A 500 -11.66 27.07 21.43
N ALA A 501 -11.13 28.07 22.14
CA ALA A 501 -9.72 28.43 22.03
C ALA A 501 -8.83 27.30 22.58
N VAL A 502 -7.81 26.92 21.82
CA VAL A 502 -6.78 25.98 22.24
C VAL A 502 -5.68 26.80 22.92
N ALA A 503 -5.25 26.40 24.12
CA ALA A 503 -4.31 27.17 24.92
C ALA A 503 -3.00 27.48 24.17
N ASP A 504 -2.54 28.74 24.25
CA ASP A 504 -1.33 29.31 23.62
C ASP A 504 -0.07 28.42 23.74
N ALA A 505 0.10 27.72 24.87
CA ALA A 505 1.25 26.84 25.11
C ALA A 505 1.36 25.65 24.13
N ARG A 506 0.28 25.31 23.40
CA ARG A 506 0.29 24.28 22.34
C ARG A 506 0.42 24.86 20.93
N LEU A 507 0.26 26.18 20.76
CA LEU A 507 0.33 26.86 19.46
C LEU A 507 1.75 27.29 19.08
N GLU A 508 2.70 27.27 20.02
CA GLU A 508 4.10 27.41 19.67
C GLU A 508 4.59 26.15 18.94
N PRO A 509 5.01 26.24 17.67
CA PRO A 509 5.57 25.10 16.99
C PRO A 509 6.82 24.67 17.76
N ALA A 510 6.85 23.43 18.22
CA ALA A 510 8.05 22.85 18.81
C ALA A 510 9.22 23.12 17.85
N PRO A 511 10.33 23.72 18.32
CA PRO A 511 11.42 24.08 17.43
C PRO A 511 11.87 22.82 16.69
N LEU A 512 11.78 22.86 15.36
CA LEU A 512 12.35 21.84 14.49
C LEU A 512 13.79 21.64 14.95
N ARG A 513 14.09 20.48 15.55
CA ARG A 513 15.48 20.09 15.80
C ARG A 513 16.14 19.97 14.43
N ARG A 514 16.75 21.06 13.96
CA ARG A 514 17.75 20.98 12.90
C ARG A 514 18.79 19.99 13.38
N GLY A 515 19.04 18.97 12.56
CA GLY A 515 20.10 17.99 12.81
C GLY A 515 21.39 18.71 13.17
N ASP A 516 22.08 18.16 14.17
CA ASP A 516 23.32 18.65 14.77
C ASP A 516 24.15 19.54 13.84
N GLU A 517 24.04 20.86 14.03
CA GLU A 517 25.17 21.74 13.76
C GLU A 517 26.25 21.35 14.76
N THR A 518 27.24 20.63 14.26
CA THR A 518 28.47 20.32 15.00
C THR A 518 29.05 21.64 15.49
N PRO A 519 29.31 21.84 16.80
CA PRO A 519 29.87 23.09 17.26
C PRO A 519 31.26 23.24 16.67
N THR A 520 31.39 24.12 15.69
CA THR A 520 32.69 24.52 15.18
C THR A 520 33.28 25.42 16.25
N ALA A 521 34.20 24.89 17.04
CA ALA A 521 34.94 25.68 18.02
C ALA A 521 35.65 26.85 17.31
N PRO A 522 35.63 28.07 17.86
CA PRO A 522 36.34 29.18 17.27
C PRO A 522 37.84 28.95 17.41
N LEU A 523 38.54 28.89 16.28
CA LEU A 523 39.98 29.07 16.21
C LEU A 523 40.27 30.56 16.41
N GLU A 524 40.47 30.97 17.66
CA GLU A 524 41.22 32.19 17.96
C GLU A 524 42.65 31.80 18.31
N GLY A 525 43.58 32.20 17.44
CA GLY A 525 44.98 32.29 17.79
C GLY A 525 45.30 33.70 18.24
N GLU A 526 45.96 33.84 19.39
CA GLU A 526 46.95 34.89 19.61
C GLU A 526 48.09 34.34 20.45
N SER A 527 49.28 34.90 20.20
CA SER A 527 50.59 34.29 20.39
C SER A 527 51.32 34.83 21.63
N PHE A 528 52.40 34.13 22.00
CA PHE A 528 53.53 34.57 22.84
C PHE A 528 53.25 34.90 24.33
N SER A 529 53.72 34.00 25.21
CA SER A 529 55.00 34.20 25.89
C SER A 529 55.61 32.90 26.41
#